data_AF-A0A2T2RPZ3-F1
#
_entry.id   AF-A0A2T2RPZ3-F1
#
_cell.length_a   1.000
_cell.length_b   1.000
_cell.length_c   1.000
_cell.angle_alpha   90.00
_cell.angle_beta   90.00
_cell.angle_gamma   90.00
#
_symmetry.space_group_name_H-M   'P 1'
#
loop_
_entity.id
_entity.type
_entity.pdbx_description
1 polymer ?
#
loop_
_entity_poly.entity_id
_entity_poly.type
_entity_poly.pdbx_seq_one_letter_code
_entity_poly.pdbx_strand_id
1 'polypeptide(L)'
;MIPKTVKPTLRKGKQRLEFELKLRIHSPLLIYQMGKVGSASLLKSLEKFYPGAVVHAHSLINNPNWKIEKLYQQIVLRKKPINIISLTREPIGRNVSAFFQNFERDTGVTYEKANFSIEELKEIFMKNFKHQDPLNWFDENIKYNFGIDVYEKEFPSCGIKTYTHDQVRLLVMKSEIDDSDKVDAIKSFLGLPEFELNSANVSDLKDYSETYKAFKNEVRFPLSYIERMCDSKYCKHFYSKDEIDAFKHRWIQPKKESINNGNPV
;
A
#
# COMPACT_ATOMS: atom_id res chain seq x y z
N MET A 1 32.77 20.76 24.83
CA MET A 1 32.59 20.54 23.38
C MET A 1 31.13 20.75 23.06
N ILE A 2 30.78 21.91 22.50
CA ILE A 2 29.40 22.24 22.11
C ILE A 2 29.18 21.66 20.70
N PRO A 3 28.09 20.91 20.42
CA PRO A 3 27.88 20.37 19.09
C PRO A 3 27.65 21.53 18.11
N LYS A 4 28.44 21.57 17.03
CA LYS A 4 28.23 22.52 15.94
C LYS A 4 26.85 22.27 15.34
N THR A 5 25.92 23.17 15.60
CA THR A 5 24.64 23.27 14.89
C THR A 5 24.94 23.50 13.42
N VAL A 6 24.76 22.45 12.61
CA VAL A 6 24.86 22.54 11.16
C VAL A 6 23.75 23.48 10.69
N LYS A 7 24.09 24.73 10.33
CA LYS A 7 23.15 25.67 9.74
C LYS A 7 22.56 25.03 8.47
N PRO A 8 21.22 24.89 8.36
CA PRO A 8 20.62 24.36 7.15
C PRO A 8 21.02 25.25 5.97
N THR A 9 21.43 24.65 4.86
CA THR A 9 21.74 25.38 3.62
C THR A 9 20.53 26.20 3.18
N LEU A 10 20.74 27.38 2.58
CA LEU A 10 19.67 28.29 2.12
C LEU A 10 18.57 27.58 1.31
N ARG A 11 18.95 26.61 0.47
CA ARG A 11 18.02 25.77 -0.31
C ARG A 11 17.12 24.89 0.57
N LYS A 12 17.67 24.28 1.62
CA LYS A 12 16.89 23.49 2.61
C LYS A 12 15.95 24.39 3.41
N GLY A 13 16.38 25.62 3.73
CA GLY A 13 15.53 26.63 4.38
C GLY A 13 14.32 27.02 3.53
N LYS A 14 14.53 27.30 2.23
CA LYS A 14 13.45 27.67 1.29
C LYS A 14 12.41 26.55 1.13
N GLN A 15 12.85 25.31 0.90
CA GLN A 15 11.96 24.16 0.76
C GLN A 15 11.12 23.92 2.02
N ARG A 16 11.72 24.12 3.20
CA ARG A 16 11.02 23.99 4.47
C ARG A 16 9.95 25.06 4.64
N LEU A 17 10.27 26.31 4.34
CA LEU A 17 9.32 27.41 4.42
C LEU A 17 8.14 27.21 3.46
N GLU A 18 8.41 26.82 2.21
CA GLU A 18 7.37 26.54 1.21
C GLU A 18 6.40 25.44 1.67
N PHE A 19 6.93 24.34 2.22
CA PHE A 19 6.12 23.26 2.76
C PHE A 19 5.28 23.71 3.97
N GLU A 20 5.88 24.45 4.91
CA GLU A 20 5.17 24.97 6.08
C GLU A 20 4.09 25.99 5.69
N LEU A 21 4.27 26.77 4.62
CA LEU A 21 3.24 27.63 4.05
C LEU A 21 2.10 26.83 3.42
N LYS A 22 2.42 25.81 2.60
CA LYS A 22 1.41 24.91 2.00
C LYS A 22 0.56 24.20 3.05
N LEU A 23 1.14 23.82 4.19
CA LEU A 23 0.42 23.25 5.35
C LEU A 23 -0.54 24.24 6.04
N ARG A 24 -0.41 25.55 5.80
CA ARG A 24 -1.26 26.58 6.42
C ARG A 24 -2.38 27.06 5.51
N ILE A 25 -2.15 27.09 4.20
CA ILE A 25 -3.08 27.68 3.22
C ILE A 25 -4.18 26.69 2.85
N HIS A 26 -3.81 25.45 2.58
CA HIS A 26 -4.76 24.38 2.23
C HIS A 26 -4.66 23.26 3.25
N SER A 27 -5.77 22.53 3.46
CA SER A 27 -5.73 21.26 4.18
C SER A 27 -4.67 20.36 3.51
N PRO A 28 -3.74 19.76 4.27
CA PRO A 28 -2.80 18.81 3.69
C PRO A 28 -3.51 17.58 3.13
N LEU A 29 -2.88 16.99 2.11
CA LEU A 29 -3.22 15.69 1.58
C LEU A 29 -2.15 14.68 1.98
N LEU A 30 -2.59 13.62 2.65
CA LEU A 30 -1.77 12.50 3.04
C LEU A 30 -2.16 11.26 2.23
N ILE A 31 -1.26 10.79 1.38
CA ILE A 31 -1.38 9.49 0.75
C ILE A 31 -0.79 8.48 1.73
N TYR A 32 -1.66 7.83 2.52
CA TYR A 32 -1.25 6.94 3.60
C TYR A 32 -1.87 5.57 3.43
N GLN A 33 -1.01 4.62 3.12
CA GLN A 33 -1.40 3.32 2.59
C GLN A 33 -0.28 2.32 2.79
N MET A 34 -0.64 1.04 2.80
CA MET A 34 0.35 -0.02 2.83
C MET A 34 1.21 -0.02 1.57
N GLY A 35 2.44 -0.53 1.67
CA GLY A 35 3.31 -0.67 0.51
C GLY A 35 2.69 -1.57 -0.58
N LYS A 36 3.04 -1.30 -1.85
CA LYS A 36 2.63 -2.07 -3.04
C LYS A 36 1.13 -2.09 -3.33
N VAL A 37 0.49 -0.94 -3.32
CA VAL A 37 -0.91 -0.77 -3.74
C VAL A 37 -1.07 0.01 -5.05
N GLY A 38 0.02 0.16 -5.83
CA GLY A 38 -0.04 0.79 -7.16
C GLY A 38 -0.21 2.32 -7.15
N SER A 39 0.18 3.00 -6.07
CA SER A 39 -0.05 4.45 -5.89
C SER A 39 0.95 5.38 -6.56
N ALA A 40 1.94 4.88 -7.30
CA ALA A 40 3.02 5.73 -7.83
C ALA A 40 2.50 6.79 -8.80
N SER A 41 1.66 6.39 -9.76
CA SER A 41 0.99 7.29 -10.70
C SER A 41 0.07 8.29 -9.98
N LEU A 42 -0.62 7.81 -8.95
CA LEU A 42 -1.50 8.62 -8.10
C LEU A 42 -0.72 9.72 -7.36
N LEU A 43 0.39 9.35 -6.71
CA LEU A 43 1.27 10.29 -6.01
C LEU A 43 1.78 11.38 -6.95
N LYS A 44 2.35 10.99 -8.09
CA LYS A 44 2.92 11.92 -9.06
C LYS A 44 1.87 12.89 -9.62
N SER A 45 0.66 12.39 -9.83
CA SER A 45 -0.47 13.21 -10.30
C SER A 45 -0.96 14.18 -9.22
N LEU A 46 -1.11 13.71 -7.98
CA LEU A 46 -1.54 14.57 -6.87
C LEU A 46 -0.50 15.65 -6.53
N GLU A 47 0.80 15.35 -6.60
CA GLU A 47 1.86 16.35 -6.43
C GLU A 47 1.80 17.47 -7.47
N LYS A 48 1.27 17.18 -8.67
CA LYS A 48 1.09 18.16 -9.75
C LYS A 48 -0.18 19.00 -9.57
N PHE A 49 -1.30 18.37 -9.26
CA PHE A 49 -2.62 19.02 -9.27
C PHE A 49 -3.08 19.56 -7.91
N TYR A 50 -2.56 19.03 -6.80
CA TYR A 50 -3.00 19.48 -5.48
C TYR A 50 -2.32 20.80 -5.10
N PRO A 51 -3.09 21.86 -4.75
CA PRO A 51 -2.51 23.15 -4.39
C PRO A 51 -1.85 23.13 -3.00
N GLY A 52 -2.26 22.20 -2.13
CA GLY A 52 -1.74 22.05 -0.78
C GLY A 52 -0.48 21.19 -0.66
N ALA A 53 -0.08 20.93 0.57
CA ALA A 53 1.01 20.00 0.84
C ALA A 53 0.55 18.56 0.58
N VAL A 54 1.24 17.85 -0.31
CA VAL A 54 1.09 16.40 -0.50
C VAL A 54 2.21 15.68 0.25
N VAL A 55 1.84 14.68 1.05
CA VAL A 55 2.78 13.83 1.78
C VAL A 55 2.42 12.37 1.52
N HIS A 56 3.41 11.55 1.17
CA HIS A 56 3.26 10.11 1.04
C HIS A 56 3.97 9.40 2.19
N ALA A 57 3.28 8.48 2.86
CA ALA A 57 3.82 7.74 3.98
C ALA A 57 3.35 6.29 4.00
N HIS A 58 4.20 5.41 4.54
CA HIS A 58 3.85 4.04 4.93
C HIS A 58 3.91 3.83 6.45
N SER A 59 4.40 4.84 7.19
CA SER A 59 4.38 4.94 8.65
C SER A 59 4.35 6.42 9.03
N LEU A 60 3.51 6.79 9.99
CA LEU A 60 3.43 8.16 10.52
C LEU A 60 4.32 8.36 11.75
N ILE A 61 4.47 7.35 12.59
CA ILE A 61 5.16 7.43 13.88
C ILE A 61 6.63 7.06 13.71
N ASN A 62 7.52 7.78 14.40
CA ASN A 62 8.97 7.57 14.37
C ASN A 62 9.56 7.60 12.96
N ASN A 63 8.94 8.38 12.06
CA ASN A 63 9.41 8.49 10.69
C ASN A 63 10.58 9.49 10.60
N PRO A 64 11.74 9.13 10.01
CA PRO A 64 12.88 10.04 9.91
C PRO A 64 12.64 11.21 8.93
N ASN A 65 11.55 11.18 8.16
CA ASN A 65 11.20 12.27 7.24
C ASN A 65 10.57 13.44 8.00
N TRP A 66 11.29 14.56 8.07
CA TRP A 66 10.84 15.78 8.74
C TRP A 66 9.50 16.34 8.22
N LYS A 67 9.12 16.08 6.95
CA LYS A 67 7.80 16.48 6.43
C LYS A 67 6.67 15.71 7.09
N ILE A 68 6.87 14.40 7.28
CA ILE A 68 5.91 13.52 7.96
C ILE A 68 5.84 13.89 9.43
N GLU A 69 6.99 14.12 10.08
CA GLU A 69 7.02 14.59 11.47
C GLU A 69 6.29 15.93 11.65
N LYS A 70 6.50 16.90 10.74
CA LYS A 70 5.79 18.18 10.76
C LYS A 70 4.30 18.03 10.52
N LEU A 71 3.91 17.16 9.59
CA LEU A 71 2.50 16.87 9.34
C LEU A 71 1.86 16.23 10.57
N TYR A 72 2.50 15.22 11.17
CA TYR A 72 2.06 14.56 12.40
C TYR A 72 1.85 15.58 13.53
N GLN A 73 2.79 16.52 13.71
CA GLN A 73 2.66 17.61 14.67
C GLN A 73 1.44 18.52 14.40
N GLN A 74 1.07 18.77 13.13
CA GLN A 74 -0.12 19.57 12.82
C GLN A 74 -1.43 18.79 13.05
N ILE A 75 -1.46 17.52 12.67
CA ILE A 75 -2.71 16.74 12.66
C ILE A 75 -3.02 16.16 14.05
N VAL A 76 -2.05 15.55 14.71
CA VAL A 76 -2.28 14.89 16.01
C VAL A 76 -2.23 15.90 17.14
N LEU A 77 -1.19 16.76 17.19
CA LEU A 77 -1.02 17.68 18.32
C LEU A 77 -1.88 18.93 18.20
N ARG A 78 -2.20 19.38 16.98
CA ARG A 78 -2.97 20.62 16.76
C ARG A 78 -4.36 20.40 16.18
N LYS A 79 -4.75 19.14 15.94
CA LYS A 79 -6.08 18.75 15.42
C LYS A 79 -6.50 19.53 14.17
N LYS A 80 -5.55 19.82 13.27
CA LYS A 80 -5.86 20.53 12.03
C LYS A 80 -6.54 19.61 11.00
N PRO A 81 -7.36 20.18 10.08
CA PRO A 81 -7.94 19.46 8.96
C PRO A 81 -6.91 18.68 8.14
N ILE A 82 -7.28 17.49 7.70
CA ILE A 82 -6.47 16.66 6.81
C ILE A 82 -7.36 15.82 5.88
N ASN A 83 -6.95 15.73 4.62
CA ASN A 83 -7.47 14.76 3.68
C ASN A 83 -6.51 13.58 3.58
N ILE A 84 -7.02 12.36 3.61
CA ILE A 84 -6.25 11.12 3.52
C ILE A 84 -6.77 10.32 2.34
N ILE A 85 -5.87 9.77 1.53
CA ILE A 85 -6.20 8.76 0.52
C ILE A 85 -5.45 7.48 0.89
N SER A 86 -6.19 6.36 0.97
CA SER A 86 -5.64 5.03 1.21
C SER A 86 -6.19 4.04 0.18
N LEU A 87 -5.33 3.14 -0.30
CA LEU A 87 -5.74 2.10 -1.23
C LEU A 87 -5.79 0.73 -0.55
N THR A 88 -6.79 -0.08 -0.91
CA THR A 88 -6.84 -1.51 -0.59
C THR A 88 -6.22 -2.31 -1.73
N ARG A 89 -5.70 -3.51 -1.48
CA ARG A 89 -5.26 -4.42 -2.53
C ARG A 89 -5.43 -5.86 -2.06
N GLU A 90 -5.74 -6.75 -3.00
CA GLU A 90 -5.79 -8.19 -2.79
C GLU A 90 -4.53 -8.65 -2.03
N PRO A 91 -4.67 -9.29 -0.85
CA PRO A 91 -3.60 -9.33 0.12
C PRO A 91 -2.45 -10.28 -0.25
N ILE A 92 -2.71 -11.38 -0.97
CA ILE A 92 -1.67 -12.30 -1.46
C ILE A 92 -0.86 -11.62 -2.56
N GLY A 93 -1.51 -11.06 -3.58
CA GLY A 93 -0.87 -10.35 -4.68
C GLY A 93 -0.07 -9.14 -4.21
N ARG A 94 -0.57 -8.42 -3.20
CA ARG A 94 0.19 -7.37 -2.50
C ARG A 94 1.45 -7.93 -1.85
N ASN A 95 1.34 -9.03 -1.09
CA ASN A 95 2.47 -9.65 -0.40
C ASN A 95 3.53 -10.13 -1.38
N VAL A 96 3.14 -10.81 -2.47
CA VAL A 96 4.07 -11.20 -3.55
C VAL A 96 4.77 -9.97 -4.12
N SER A 97 4.03 -8.90 -4.41
CA SER A 97 4.62 -7.65 -4.90
C SER A 97 5.60 -7.00 -3.91
N ALA A 98 5.37 -7.16 -2.60
CA ALA A 98 6.18 -6.58 -1.53
C ALA A 98 7.44 -7.40 -1.26
N PHE A 99 7.35 -8.73 -1.36
CA PHE A 99 8.49 -9.64 -1.30
C PHE A 99 9.53 -9.29 -2.36
N PHE A 100 9.11 -9.16 -3.63
CA PHE A 100 10.03 -8.79 -4.71
C PHE A 100 10.56 -7.36 -4.62
N GLN A 101 9.82 -6.42 -4.02
CA GLN A 101 10.37 -5.08 -3.76
C GLN A 101 11.50 -5.12 -2.71
N ASN A 102 11.41 -6.03 -1.74
CA ASN A 102 12.37 -6.17 -0.66
C ASN A 102 13.20 -7.45 -0.82
N PHE A 103 13.46 -7.86 -2.06
CA PHE A 103 14.02 -9.15 -2.40
C PHE A 103 15.31 -9.44 -1.63
N GLU A 104 16.29 -8.53 -1.68
CA GLU A 104 17.57 -8.71 -0.98
C GLU A 104 17.41 -8.81 0.54
N ARG A 105 16.47 -8.06 1.13
CA ARG A 105 16.18 -8.15 2.56
C ARG A 105 15.62 -9.52 2.93
N ASP A 106 14.75 -10.08 2.09
CA ASP A 106 13.99 -11.29 2.39
C ASP A 106 14.76 -12.57 2.00
N THR A 107 15.62 -12.51 0.98
CA THR A 107 16.46 -13.63 0.49
C THR A 107 17.91 -13.58 0.96
N GLY A 108 18.41 -12.41 1.39
CA GLY A 108 19.80 -12.19 1.77
C GLY A 108 20.77 -12.04 0.58
N VAL A 109 20.27 -12.03 -0.66
CA VAL A 109 21.10 -11.90 -1.87
C VAL A 109 20.54 -10.84 -2.82
N THR A 110 21.42 -10.11 -3.50
CA THR A 110 21.01 -9.17 -4.54
C THR A 110 20.42 -9.94 -5.72
N TYR A 111 19.54 -9.29 -6.47
CA TYR A 111 18.79 -9.95 -7.53
C TYR A 111 19.71 -10.47 -8.65
N GLU A 112 20.77 -9.74 -8.99
CA GLU A 112 21.72 -10.08 -10.06
C GLU A 112 22.52 -11.36 -9.74
N LYS A 113 22.62 -11.72 -8.46
CA LYS A 113 23.33 -12.91 -7.97
C LYS A 113 22.37 -14.04 -7.62
N ALA A 114 21.07 -13.79 -7.69
CA ALA A 114 20.07 -14.75 -7.28
C ALA A 114 19.94 -15.86 -8.33
N ASN A 115 20.01 -17.10 -7.87
CA ASN A 115 19.74 -18.28 -8.68
C ASN A 115 18.79 -19.20 -7.91
N PHE A 116 17.60 -18.68 -7.61
CA PHE A 116 16.56 -19.44 -6.92
C PHE A 116 15.54 -19.97 -7.93
N SER A 117 15.12 -21.21 -7.72
CA SER A 117 13.89 -21.75 -8.29
C SER A 117 12.65 -21.09 -7.68
N ILE A 118 11.51 -21.24 -8.35
CA ILE A 118 10.21 -20.75 -7.84
C ILE A 118 9.88 -21.36 -6.47
N GLU A 119 10.25 -22.63 -6.25
CA GLU A 119 9.95 -23.32 -5.00
C GLU A 119 10.83 -22.86 -3.84
N GLU A 120 12.11 -22.57 -4.08
CA GLU A 120 12.96 -21.92 -3.08
C GLU A 120 12.44 -20.52 -2.73
N LEU A 121 12.07 -19.72 -3.74
CA LEU A 121 11.46 -18.41 -3.49
C LEU A 121 10.15 -18.52 -2.71
N LYS A 122 9.33 -19.55 -2.97
CA LYS A 122 8.10 -19.80 -2.23
C LYS A 122 8.41 -20.14 -0.78
N GLU A 123 9.38 -21.01 -0.51
CA GLU A 123 9.79 -21.36 0.85
C GLU A 123 10.30 -20.14 1.62
N ILE A 124 11.15 -19.32 0.99
CA ILE A 124 11.65 -18.07 1.57
C ILE A 124 10.49 -17.12 1.84
N PHE A 125 9.58 -16.93 0.87
CA PHE A 125 8.40 -16.11 1.02
C PHE A 125 7.55 -16.56 2.21
N MET A 126 7.25 -17.85 2.30
CA MET A 126 6.41 -18.41 3.36
C MET A 126 7.05 -18.32 4.76
N LYS A 127 8.38 -18.34 4.83
CA LYS A 127 9.13 -18.36 6.10
C LYS A 127 9.49 -16.96 6.60
N ASN A 128 9.98 -16.10 5.72
CA ASN A 128 10.63 -14.84 6.10
C ASN A 128 9.71 -13.62 5.94
N PHE A 129 8.63 -13.72 5.15
CA PHE A 129 7.78 -12.59 4.86
C PHE A 129 6.69 -12.38 5.93
N LYS A 130 6.46 -11.13 6.35
CA LYS A 130 5.39 -10.78 7.29
C LYS A 130 4.04 -10.70 6.59
N HIS A 131 3.37 -11.83 6.48
CA HIS A 131 2.13 -11.92 5.71
C HIS A 131 0.93 -11.16 6.29
N GLN A 132 0.93 -10.86 7.59
CA GLN A 132 -0.20 -10.25 8.30
C GLN A 132 -0.27 -8.72 8.16
N ASP A 133 0.85 -8.07 7.80
CA ASP A 133 0.95 -6.62 7.64
C ASP A 133 -0.18 -5.97 6.81
N PRO A 134 -0.66 -6.51 5.66
CA PRO A 134 -1.76 -5.89 4.95
C PRO A 134 -3.11 -6.03 5.68
N LEU A 135 -3.29 -7.12 6.42
CA LEU A 135 -4.57 -7.46 7.04
C LEU A 135 -4.88 -6.52 8.20
N ASN A 136 -3.85 -6.07 8.90
CA ASN A 136 -3.97 -5.19 10.05
C ASN A 136 -3.79 -3.70 9.70
N TRP A 137 -3.48 -3.37 8.44
CA TRP A 137 -3.12 -2.01 8.03
C TRP A 137 -4.11 -0.96 8.54
N PHE A 138 -5.41 -1.16 8.30
CA PHE A 138 -6.42 -0.18 8.67
C PHE A 138 -6.61 -0.05 10.18
N ASP A 139 -6.53 -1.15 10.94
CA ASP A 139 -6.64 -1.09 12.41
C ASP A 139 -5.38 -0.42 13.03
N GLU A 140 -4.18 -0.80 12.61
CA GLU A 140 -2.91 -0.33 13.17
C GLU A 140 -2.51 1.09 12.70
N ASN A 141 -2.98 1.53 11.53
CA ASN A 141 -2.56 2.78 10.93
C ASN A 141 -3.69 3.80 10.85
N ILE A 142 -4.85 3.42 10.34
CA ILE A 142 -5.94 4.37 10.12
C ILE A 142 -6.73 4.59 11.42
N LYS A 143 -7.23 3.51 12.03
CA LYS A 143 -7.98 3.58 13.27
C LYS A 143 -7.13 4.12 14.42
N TYR A 144 -5.91 3.59 14.59
CA TYR A 144 -5.00 4.04 15.65
C TYR A 144 -4.65 5.54 15.56
N ASN A 145 -4.29 6.05 14.38
CA ASN A 145 -3.83 7.45 14.25
C ASN A 145 -4.95 8.47 14.07
N PHE A 146 -6.11 8.06 13.55
CA PHE A 146 -7.16 8.98 13.10
C PHE A 146 -8.55 8.69 13.66
N GLY A 147 -8.73 7.62 14.46
CA GLY A 147 -10.01 7.27 15.04
C GLY A 147 -11.06 6.77 14.04
N ILE A 148 -10.68 6.53 12.77
CA ILE A 148 -11.58 6.03 11.73
C ILE A 148 -11.50 4.50 11.70
N ASP A 149 -12.54 3.83 12.17
CA ASP A 149 -12.73 2.40 11.94
C ASP A 149 -13.47 2.19 10.62
N VAL A 150 -12.73 1.78 9.59
CA VAL A 150 -13.29 1.51 8.26
C VAL A 150 -14.25 0.32 8.27
N TYR A 151 -14.13 -0.58 9.25
CA TYR A 151 -14.87 -1.83 9.32
C TYR A 151 -16.27 -1.68 9.94
N GLU A 152 -16.56 -0.55 10.59
CA GLU A 152 -17.86 -0.29 11.24
C GLU A 152 -19.03 -0.25 10.26
N LYS A 153 -18.78 0.08 8.99
CA LYS A 153 -19.81 0.21 7.96
C LYS A 153 -19.39 -0.54 6.71
N GLU A 154 -20.33 -1.25 6.09
CA GLU A 154 -20.10 -2.03 4.86
C GLU A 154 -19.34 -1.26 3.78
N PHE A 155 -18.38 -1.91 3.13
CA PHE A 155 -17.66 -1.34 2.01
C PHE A 155 -18.41 -1.61 0.70
N PRO A 156 -18.67 -0.58 -0.12
CA PRO A 156 -19.50 -0.74 -1.31
C PRO A 156 -18.77 -1.56 -2.39
N SER A 157 -19.53 -2.30 -3.18
CA SER A 157 -19.02 -3.13 -4.27
C SER A 157 -18.28 -2.32 -5.35
N CYS A 158 -18.66 -1.05 -5.57
CA CYS A 158 -17.96 -0.13 -6.46
C CYS A 158 -16.51 0.17 -6.01
N GLY A 159 -16.12 -0.25 -4.81
CA GLY A 159 -14.74 -0.21 -4.37
C GLY A 159 -14.25 1.15 -3.89
N ILE A 160 -15.15 2.13 -3.68
CA ILE A 160 -14.81 3.50 -3.28
C ILE A 160 -15.68 3.91 -2.10
N LYS A 161 -15.07 4.45 -1.04
CA LYS A 161 -15.81 5.03 0.09
C LYS A 161 -15.07 6.15 0.79
N THR A 162 -15.82 7.16 1.21
CA THR A 162 -15.32 8.24 2.05
C THR A 162 -15.78 8.07 3.49
N TYR A 163 -14.89 8.39 4.43
CA TYR A 163 -15.11 8.38 5.87
C TYR A 163 -14.73 9.74 6.44
N THR A 164 -15.37 10.12 7.54
CA THR A 164 -15.05 11.36 8.27
C THR A 164 -15.07 11.11 9.77
N HIS A 165 -14.08 11.66 10.47
CA HIS A 165 -14.02 11.68 11.93
C HIS A 165 -13.29 12.96 12.34
N ASP A 166 -13.94 13.81 13.15
CA ASP A 166 -13.45 15.15 13.49
C ASP A 166 -13.03 15.96 12.26
N GLN A 167 -11.75 16.34 12.19
CA GLN A 167 -11.13 17.14 11.13
C GLN A 167 -10.46 16.25 10.06
N VAL A 168 -10.64 14.93 10.13
CA VAL A 168 -10.07 13.95 9.21
C VAL A 168 -11.11 13.52 8.19
N ARG A 169 -10.76 13.63 6.91
CA ARG A 169 -11.49 13.03 5.79
C ARG A 169 -10.62 11.95 5.19
N LEU A 170 -11.17 10.75 4.99
CA LEU A 170 -10.46 9.60 4.42
C LEU A 170 -11.21 9.09 3.20
N LEU A 171 -10.55 9.03 2.06
CA LEU A 171 -10.98 8.29 0.88
C LEU A 171 -10.26 6.94 0.84
N VAL A 172 -11.04 5.86 0.82
CA VAL A 172 -10.56 4.50 0.59
C VAL A 172 -11.01 4.03 -0.78
N MET A 173 -10.08 3.51 -1.58
CA MET A 173 -10.37 2.94 -2.89
C MET A 173 -9.68 1.60 -3.06
N LYS A 174 -10.28 0.66 -3.79
CA LYS A 174 -9.58 -0.54 -4.24
C LYS A 174 -8.49 -0.17 -5.23
N SER A 175 -7.35 -0.86 -5.18
CA SER A 175 -6.34 -0.75 -6.24
C SER A 175 -6.85 -1.32 -7.56
N GLU A 176 -7.75 -2.30 -7.50
CA GLU A 176 -8.24 -3.09 -8.62
C GLU A 176 -9.32 -2.41 -9.47
N ILE A 177 -9.95 -1.31 -9.02
CA ILE A 177 -10.95 -0.59 -9.83
C ILE A 177 -10.30 0.18 -10.96
N ASP A 178 -11.11 0.60 -11.93
CA ASP A 178 -10.64 1.32 -13.11
C ASP A 178 -10.04 2.69 -12.75
N ASP A 179 -9.06 3.12 -13.55
CA ASP A 179 -8.38 4.39 -13.32
C ASP A 179 -9.32 5.59 -13.51
N SER A 180 -10.36 5.47 -14.36
CA SER A 180 -11.43 6.48 -14.48
C SER A 180 -12.19 6.66 -13.18
N ASP A 181 -12.57 5.56 -12.52
CA ASP A 181 -13.30 5.59 -11.25
C ASP A 181 -12.44 6.19 -10.13
N LYS A 182 -11.13 5.87 -10.12
CA LYS A 182 -10.18 6.52 -9.20
C LYS A 182 -10.11 8.02 -9.43
N VAL A 183 -10.02 8.45 -10.69
CA VAL A 183 -9.98 9.87 -11.06
C VAL A 183 -11.24 10.57 -10.55
N ASP A 184 -12.42 10.05 -10.87
CA ASP A 184 -13.70 10.66 -10.48
C ASP A 184 -13.87 10.73 -8.96
N ALA A 185 -13.48 9.68 -8.24
CA ALA A 185 -13.47 9.65 -6.78
C ALA A 185 -12.56 10.75 -6.19
N ILE A 186 -11.37 10.94 -6.76
CA ILE A 186 -10.41 11.96 -6.31
C ILE A 186 -10.93 13.37 -6.64
N LYS A 187 -11.47 13.58 -7.85
CA LYS A 187 -12.08 14.86 -8.26
C LYS A 187 -13.16 15.27 -7.27
N SER A 188 -14.08 14.35 -6.97
CA SER A 188 -15.18 14.58 -6.04
C SER A 188 -14.68 14.79 -4.60
N PHE A 189 -13.76 13.95 -4.13
CA PHE A 189 -13.25 14.01 -2.75
C PHE A 189 -12.45 15.29 -2.46
N LEU A 190 -11.59 15.72 -3.38
CA LEU A 190 -10.70 16.86 -3.20
C LEU A 190 -11.24 18.17 -3.79
N GLY A 191 -12.31 18.14 -4.58
CA GLY A 191 -12.81 19.31 -5.30
C GLY A 191 -11.87 19.77 -6.40
N LEU A 192 -11.29 18.84 -7.17
CA LEU A 192 -10.30 19.11 -8.21
C LEU A 192 -10.83 18.71 -9.59
N PRO A 193 -11.72 19.50 -10.24
CA PRO A 193 -12.35 19.11 -11.50
C PRO A 193 -11.36 18.83 -12.64
N GLU A 194 -10.20 19.49 -12.61
CA GLU A 194 -9.11 19.34 -13.59
C GLU A 194 -8.13 18.20 -13.26
N PHE A 195 -8.37 17.40 -12.21
CA PHE A 195 -7.45 16.32 -11.85
C PHE A 195 -7.41 15.24 -12.93
N GLU A 196 -6.20 14.85 -13.34
CA GLU A 196 -5.98 13.75 -14.27
C GLU A 196 -4.92 12.80 -13.73
N LEU A 197 -5.15 11.50 -13.91
CA LEU A 197 -4.15 10.48 -13.58
C LEU A 197 -3.14 10.41 -14.73
N ASN A 198 -1.96 10.97 -14.51
CA ASN A 198 -0.85 10.78 -15.42
C ASN A 198 -0.27 9.41 -15.15
N SER A 199 -0.25 8.55 -16.17
CA SER A 199 0.53 7.32 -16.10
C SER A 199 1.99 7.72 -15.89
N ALA A 200 2.50 7.45 -14.69
CA ALA A 200 3.93 7.31 -14.57
C ALA A 200 4.22 6.01 -15.33
N ASN A 201 4.75 6.11 -16.55
CA ASN A 201 5.45 4.98 -17.13
C ASN A 201 6.44 4.51 -16.07
N VAL A 202 6.12 3.40 -15.39
CA VAL A 202 7.05 2.72 -14.51
C VAL A 202 7.98 1.97 -15.45
N SER A 203 8.81 2.76 -16.13
CA SER A 203 10.08 2.33 -16.70
C SER A 203 11.01 2.13 -15.52
N ASP A 204 10.84 1.03 -14.81
CA ASP A 204 11.83 0.52 -13.88
C ASP A 204 11.57 -0.98 -13.76
N LEU A 205 12.62 -1.74 -13.47
CA LEU A 205 12.59 -3.18 -13.21
C LEU A 205 12.70 -4.06 -14.48
N LYS A 206 13.59 -3.68 -15.40
CA LYS A 206 14.07 -4.63 -16.42
C LYS A 206 14.71 -5.87 -15.81
N ASP A 207 15.39 -5.73 -14.66
CA ASP A 207 16.18 -6.85 -14.13
C ASP A 207 15.32 -7.93 -13.47
N TYR A 208 14.20 -7.59 -12.81
CA TYR A 208 13.37 -8.59 -12.12
C TYR A 208 11.95 -8.81 -12.63
N SER A 209 11.55 -8.16 -13.72
CA SER A 209 10.19 -8.35 -14.24
C SER A 209 9.91 -9.81 -14.59
N GLU A 210 10.93 -10.55 -15.05
CA GLU A 210 10.76 -11.92 -15.53
C GLU A 210 10.52 -12.90 -14.39
N THR A 211 11.42 -13.00 -13.39
CA THR A 211 11.20 -13.91 -12.24
C THR A 211 9.98 -13.50 -11.42
N TYR A 212 9.69 -12.20 -11.27
CA TYR A 212 8.45 -11.77 -10.63
C TYR A 212 7.21 -12.24 -11.41
N LYS A 213 7.20 -12.11 -12.75
CA LYS A 213 6.09 -12.58 -13.60
C LYS A 213 5.96 -14.10 -13.52
N ALA A 214 7.08 -14.83 -13.66
CA ALA A 214 7.12 -16.28 -13.56
C ALA A 214 6.58 -16.75 -12.21
N PHE A 215 7.13 -16.23 -11.11
CA PHE A 215 6.65 -16.52 -9.76
C PHE A 215 5.16 -16.23 -9.61
N LYS A 216 4.68 -15.05 -10.03
CA LYS A 216 3.25 -14.68 -9.93
C LYS A 216 2.33 -15.61 -10.72
N ASN A 217 2.79 -16.15 -11.85
CA ASN A 217 1.99 -16.99 -12.75
C ASN A 217 2.02 -18.47 -12.33
N GLU A 218 3.14 -18.94 -11.82
CA GLU A 218 3.41 -20.36 -11.58
C GLU A 218 3.31 -20.75 -10.11
N VAL A 219 3.64 -19.84 -9.18
CA VAL A 219 3.61 -20.14 -7.75
C VAL A 219 2.22 -20.56 -7.34
N ARG A 220 2.15 -21.58 -6.49
CA ARG A 220 0.94 -21.95 -5.79
C ARG A 220 1.22 -22.15 -4.32
N PHE A 221 0.29 -21.67 -3.49
CA PHE A 221 0.45 -21.64 -2.04
C PHE A 221 -0.38 -22.73 -1.34
N PRO A 222 0.03 -23.12 -0.12
CA PRO A 222 -0.77 -24.01 0.72
C PRO A 222 -2.17 -23.43 0.95
N LEU A 223 -3.18 -24.30 0.94
CA LEU A 223 -4.58 -23.88 1.14
C LEU A 223 -4.76 -23.10 2.46
N SER A 224 -4.10 -23.54 3.54
CA SER A 224 -4.14 -22.86 4.84
C SER A 224 -3.64 -21.41 4.80
N TYR A 225 -2.65 -21.11 3.96
CA TYR A 225 -2.19 -19.74 3.76
C TYR A 225 -3.26 -18.91 3.05
N ILE A 226 -3.81 -19.45 1.95
CA ILE A 226 -4.79 -18.77 1.12
C ILE A 226 -6.05 -18.47 1.93
N GLU A 227 -6.58 -19.47 2.63
CA GLU A 227 -7.74 -19.31 3.54
C GLU A 227 -7.47 -18.25 4.59
N ARG A 228 -6.31 -18.29 5.26
CA ARG A 228 -5.96 -17.26 6.26
C ARG A 228 -5.97 -15.84 5.68
N MET A 229 -5.47 -15.65 4.45
CA MET A 229 -5.42 -14.33 3.81
C MET A 229 -6.81 -13.89 3.32
N CYS A 230 -7.52 -14.77 2.61
CA CYS A 230 -8.81 -14.49 1.98
C CYS A 230 -9.99 -14.48 2.95
N ASP A 231 -9.92 -15.25 4.04
CA ASP A 231 -10.98 -15.32 5.05
C ASP A 231 -10.80 -14.33 6.21
N SER A 232 -9.76 -13.49 6.12
CA SER A 232 -9.47 -12.42 7.07
C SER A 232 -10.56 -11.34 7.10
N LYS A 233 -10.66 -10.64 8.25
CA LYS A 233 -11.51 -9.44 8.42
C LYS A 233 -11.28 -8.44 7.29
N TYR A 234 -10.02 -8.20 6.94
CA TYR A 234 -9.63 -7.33 5.84
C TYR A 234 -10.26 -7.73 4.51
N CYS A 235 -10.01 -8.98 4.08
CA CYS A 235 -10.39 -9.39 2.73
C CYS A 235 -11.91 -9.49 2.60
N LYS A 236 -12.59 -10.08 3.59
CA LYS A 236 -14.05 -10.17 3.64
C LYS A 236 -14.78 -8.83 3.71
N HIS A 237 -14.13 -7.80 4.25
CA HIS A 237 -14.73 -6.48 4.33
C HIS A 237 -14.65 -5.73 3.01
N PHE A 238 -13.49 -5.77 2.33
CA PHE A 238 -13.27 -4.97 1.13
C PHE A 238 -13.68 -5.68 -0.16
N TYR A 239 -13.70 -7.01 -0.20
CA TYR A 239 -13.91 -7.78 -1.42
C TYR A 239 -15.19 -8.60 -1.32
N SER A 240 -15.92 -8.66 -2.43
CA SER A 240 -17.10 -9.51 -2.58
C SER A 240 -16.70 -10.99 -2.57
N LYS A 241 -17.69 -11.86 -2.36
CA LYS A 241 -17.47 -13.31 -2.38
C LYS A 241 -16.87 -13.78 -3.72
N ASP A 242 -17.37 -13.28 -4.84
CA ASP A 242 -16.90 -13.66 -6.17
C ASP A 242 -15.44 -13.24 -6.41
N GLU A 243 -15.06 -12.03 -5.94
CA GLU A 243 -13.67 -11.57 -5.97
C GLU A 243 -12.78 -12.47 -5.10
N ILE A 244 -13.21 -12.79 -3.88
CA ILE A 244 -12.48 -13.66 -2.96
C ILE A 244 -12.30 -15.06 -3.54
N ASP A 245 -13.35 -15.64 -4.11
CA ASP A 245 -13.30 -16.96 -4.74
C ASP A 245 -12.34 -16.93 -5.94
N ALA A 246 -12.38 -15.89 -6.76
CA ALA A 246 -11.41 -15.72 -7.85
C ALA A 246 -9.96 -15.62 -7.33
N PHE A 247 -9.71 -14.94 -6.21
CA PHE A 247 -8.39 -14.88 -5.58
C PHE A 247 -7.95 -16.26 -5.08
N LYS A 248 -8.83 -17.01 -4.42
CA LYS A 248 -8.52 -18.38 -3.97
C LYS A 248 -8.11 -19.27 -5.14
N HIS A 249 -8.93 -19.33 -6.20
CA HIS A 249 -8.65 -20.15 -7.39
C HIS A 249 -7.32 -19.80 -8.05
N ARG A 250 -6.96 -18.51 -8.10
CA ARG A 250 -5.70 -18.05 -8.67
C ARG A 250 -4.47 -18.66 -7.99
N TRP A 251 -4.51 -18.80 -6.66
CA TRP A 251 -3.32 -19.09 -5.86
C TRP A 251 -3.22 -20.54 -5.37
N ILE A 252 -4.30 -21.34 -5.47
CA ILE A 252 -4.40 -22.69 -4.91
C ILE A 252 -3.40 -23.66 -5.55
N GLN A 253 -2.59 -24.30 -4.69
CA GLN A 253 -1.81 -25.46 -5.11
C GLN A 253 -2.76 -26.61 -5.44
N PRO A 254 -2.68 -27.20 -6.65
CA PRO A 254 -3.45 -28.41 -6.92
C PRO A 254 -3.08 -29.44 -5.85
N LYS A 255 -4.09 -30.11 -5.29
CA LYS A 255 -3.88 -31.21 -4.36
C LYS A 255 -2.92 -32.19 -5.04
N LYS A 256 -1.78 -32.50 -4.40
CA LYS A 256 -1.00 -33.67 -4.81
C LYS A 256 -1.97 -34.84 -4.70
N GLU A 257 -2.33 -35.45 -5.83
CA GLU A 257 -2.94 -36.77 -5.81
C GLU A 257 -2.03 -37.63 -4.93
N SER A 258 -2.59 -38.16 -3.85
CA SER A 258 -1.94 -39.22 -3.10
C SER A 258 -1.66 -40.32 -4.10
N ILE A 259 -0.40 -40.41 -4.56
CA ILE A 259 0.12 -41.59 -5.22
C ILE A 259 -0.09 -42.69 -4.21
N ASN A 260 -1.16 -43.45 -4.40
CA ASN A 260 -1.34 -44.74 -3.79
C ASN A 260 -0.11 -45.53 -4.26
N ASN A 261 0.89 -45.66 -3.40
CA ASN A 261 1.92 -46.66 -3.53
C ASN A 261 1.25 -48.03 -3.32
N GLY A 262 0.47 -48.45 -4.30
CA GLY A 262 0.02 -49.82 -4.46
C GLY A 262 1.10 -50.56 -5.23
N ASN A 263 2.00 -51.20 -4.49
CA ASN A 263 2.61 -52.47 -4.88
C ASN A 263 2.33 -53.44 -3.72
N PRO A 264 2.17 -54.77 -3.94
CA PRO A 264 2.71 -55.54 -5.07
C PRO A 264 1.75 -56.59 -5.66
N VAL A 265 2.02 -57.03 -6.90
CA VAL A 265 2.00 -58.46 -7.30
C VAL A 265 3.17 -58.68 -8.24
#